data_AF-A0A531LLZ6-F1
#
_entry.id   AF-A0A531LLZ6-F1
#
_cell.length_a   1.000
_cell.length_b   1.000
_cell.length_c   1.000
_cell.angle_alpha   90.00
_cell.angle_beta   90.00
_cell.angle_gamma   90.00
#
_symmetry.space_group_name_H-M   'P 1'
#
loop_
_entity.id
_entity.type
_entity.pdbx_description
1 polymer ?
#
loop_
_entity_poly.entity_id
_entity_poly.type
_entity_poly.pdbx_seq_one_letter_code
_entity_poly.pdbx_strand_id
1 'polypeptide(L)' 'ALYSLAGLGASRTALKPGGVLAVWSQGPDAGFKRRLKQAGFAVEEVNTRANGKRGARHVIWIATNGR' A
#
# COMPACT_ATOMS: atom_id res chain seq x y z
N ALA A 1 -8.77 -12.76 0.79
CA ALA A 1 -8.28 -11.86 1.86
C ALA A 1 -8.00 -10.46 1.29
N LEU A 2 -8.15 -9.39 2.08
CA LEU A 2 -8.01 -8.00 1.61
C LEU A 2 -6.66 -7.71 0.92
N TYR A 3 -5.55 -8.16 1.50
CA TYR A 3 -4.20 -7.91 0.98
C TYR A 3 -3.69 -8.95 -0.04
N SER A 4 -4.56 -9.85 -0.49
CA SER A 4 -4.25 -10.74 -1.61
C SER A 4 -4.30 -9.96 -2.93
N LEU A 5 -3.70 -10.50 -4.00
CA LEU A 5 -3.77 -9.88 -5.33
C LEU A 5 -5.21 -9.61 -5.77
N ALA A 6 -6.11 -10.58 -5.57
CA ALA A 6 -7.54 -10.44 -5.87
C ALA A 6 -8.21 -9.35 -5.02
N GLY A 7 -7.88 -9.28 -3.72
CA GLY A 7 -8.42 -8.26 -2.81
C GLY A 7 -7.98 -6.85 -3.21
N LEU A 8 -6.71 -6.67 -3.56
CA LEU A 8 -6.17 -5.40 -4.04
C LEU A 8 -6.76 -5.01 -5.40
N GLY A 9 -7.01 -5.98 -6.29
CA GLY A 9 -7.71 -5.76 -7.55
C GLY A 9 -9.14 -5.23 -7.33
N ALA A 10 -9.88 -5.85 -6.41
CA ALA A 10 -11.21 -5.38 -6.03
C ALA A 10 -11.17 -3.97 -5.41
N SER A 11 -10.19 -3.68 -4.56
CA SER A 11 -9.98 -2.33 -4.02
C SER A 11 -9.72 -1.30 -5.12
N ARG A 12 -8.91 -1.64 -6.13
CA ARG A 12 -8.63 -0.74 -7.27
C ARG A 12 -9.90 -0.45 -8.06
N THR A 13 -10.70 -1.46 -8.37
CA THR A 13 -11.97 -1.31 -9.11
C THR A 13 -12.99 -0.47 -8.34
N ALA A 14 -12.98 -0.50 -7.02
CA ALA A 14 -13.86 0.31 -6.20
C ALA A 14 -13.46 1.80 -6.14
N LEU A 15 -12.21 2.13 -6.47
CA LEU A 15 -11.73 3.51 -6.49
C LEU A 15 -12.03 4.19 -7.83
N LYS A 16 -12.49 5.45 -7.76
CA LYS A 16 -12.54 6.33 -8.94
C LYS A 16 -11.14 6.49 -9.56
N PRO A 17 -11.04 6.86 -10.86
CA PRO A 17 -9.77 7.29 -11.44
C PRO A 17 -9.11 8.38 -10.58
N GLY A 18 -7.83 8.22 -10.26
CA GLY A 18 -7.10 9.07 -9.32
C GLY A 18 -7.37 8.82 -7.83
N GLY A 19 -8.23 7.85 -7.48
CA GLY A 19 -8.49 7.46 -6.10
C GLY A 19 -7.31 6.76 -5.45
N VAL A 20 -7.21 6.84 -4.13
CA VAL A 20 -6.04 6.39 -3.35
C VAL A 20 -6.42 5.32 -2.34
N LEU A 21 -5.62 4.25 -2.30
CA LEU A 21 -5.56 3.29 -1.22
C LEU A 21 -4.31 3.57 -0.36
N ALA A 22 -4.51 3.94 0.90
CA ALA A 22 -3.42 4.14 1.86
C ALA A 22 -3.34 2.95 2.83
N VAL A 23 -2.17 2.33 2.95
CA VAL A 23 -1.95 1.17 3.84
C VAL A 23 -0.76 1.43 4.75
N TRP A 24 -0.96 1.31 6.06
CA TRP A 24 0.11 1.37 7.07
C TRP A 24 0.60 -0.04 7.43
N SER A 25 1.90 -0.16 7.66
CA SER A 25 2.54 -1.37 8.20
C SER A 25 3.59 -1.03 9.24
N GLN A 26 3.71 -1.92 10.23
CA GLN A 26 4.75 -1.84 11.24
C GLN A 26 6.16 -1.92 10.65
N GLY A 27 6.36 -2.53 9.48
CA GLY A 27 7.66 -2.67 8.83
C GLY A 27 7.58 -2.87 7.32
N PRO A 28 8.74 -2.89 6.62
CA PRO A 28 8.78 -3.07 5.18
C PRO A 28 8.35 -4.49 4.77
N ASP A 29 7.54 -4.56 3.72
CA ASP A 29 7.21 -5.81 3.02
C ASP A 29 7.35 -5.59 1.51
N ALA A 30 8.49 -6.03 0.96
CA ALA A 30 8.76 -5.94 -0.47
C ALA A 30 7.76 -6.75 -1.32
N GLY A 31 7.24 -7.87 -0.79
CA GLY A 31 6.23 -8.69 -1.44
C GLY A 31 4.88 -7.99 -1.49
N PHE A 32 4.52 -7.20 -0.49
CA PHE A 32 3.31 -6.39 -0.50
C PHE A 32 3.41 -5.23 -1.50
N LYS A 33 4.54 -4.50 -1.52
CA LYS A 33 4.80 -3.49 -2.55
C LYS A 33 4.68 -4.05 -3.97
N ARG A 34 5.24 -5.24 -4.21
CA ARG A 34 5.13 -5.93 -5.50
C ARG A 34 3.68 -6.29 -5.83
N ARG A 35 2.90 -6.78 -4.86
CA ARG A 35 1.48 -7.09 -5.05
C ARG A 35 0.65 -5.85 -5.40
N LEU A 36 0.90 -4.70 -4.76
CA LEU A 36 0.23 -3.44 -5.12
C LEU A 36 0.51 -3.04 -6.57
N LYS A 37 1.76 -3.15 -7.02
CA LYS A 37 2.13 -2.90 -8.42
C LYS A 37 1.48 -3.90 -9.39
N GLN A 38 1.47 -5.19 -9.04
CA GLN A 38 0.82 -6.23 -9.83
C GLN A 38 -0.70 -6.04 -9.94
N ALA A 39 -1.32 -5.47 -8.91
CA ALA A 39 -2.74 -5.10 -8.92
C ALA A 39 -3.03 -3.85 -9.77
N GLY A 40 -2.02 -3.20 -10.36
CA GLY A 40 -2.18 -2.06 -11.28
C GLY A 40 -2.22 -0.68 -10.60
N PHE A 41 -1.73 -0.58 -9.36
CA PHE A 41 -1.57 0.72 -8.69
C PHE A 41 -0.23 1.38 -9.04
N ALA A 42 -0.23 2.71 -9.13
CA ALA A 42 1.00 3.51 -8.95
C ALA A 42 1.29 3.61 -7.45
N VAL A 43 2.49 3.23 -7.01
CA VAL A 43 2.79 3.06 -5.58
C VAL A 43 3.95 3.94 -5.14
N GLU A 44 3.67 4.83 -4.19
CA GLU A 44 4.67 5.53 -3.39
C GLU A 44 4.84 4.83 -2.04
N GLU A 45 6.09 4.75 -1.56
CA GLU A 45 6.41 4.17 -0.26
C GLU A 45 7.03 5.24 0.64
N VAL A 46 6.33 5.55 1.72
CA VAL A 46 6.77 6.54 2.71
C VAL A 46 7.30 5.77 3.92
N ASN A 47 8.61 5.86 4.11
CA ASN A 47 9.27 5.31 5.30
C ASN A 47 9.23 6.36 6.41
N THR A 48 8.53 6.06 7.50
CA THR A 48 8.40 6.98 8.65
C THR A 48 9.10 6.41 9.88
N ARG A 49 9.60 7.29 10.74
CA ARG A 49 10.10 6.88 12.06
C ARG A 49 8.92 6.61 12.98
N ALA A 50 8.98 5.53 13.76
CA ALA A 50 7.99 5.31 14.80
C ALA A 50 8.18 6.31 15.93
N ASN A 51 7.09 6.82 16.49
CA ASN A 51 7.11 7.61 17.71
C ASN A 51 7.00 6.66 18.91
N GLY A 52 8.12 6.26 19.52
CA GLY A 52 8.13 5.40 20.72
C GLY A 52 9.37 4.53 20.91
N LYS A 53 9.37 3.69 21.96
CA LYS A 53 10.51 2.81 22.35
C LYS A 53 10.63 1.51 21.54
N ARG A 54 9.67 1.16 20.67
CA ARG A 54 9.68 -0.09 19.87
C ARG A 54 9.22 0.16 18.42
N GLY A 55 9.92 -0.46 17.48
CA GLY A 55 9.71 -0.34 16.03
C GLY A 55 10.63 0.71 15.41
N ALA A 56 11.71 0.31 14.73
CA ALA A 56 12.68 1.28 14.22
C ALA A 56 12.13 2.15 13.08
N ARG A 57 11.16 1.64 12.29
CA ARG A 57 10.54 2.30 11.13
C ARG A 57 9.15 1.73 10.89
N HIS A 58 8.22 2.55 10.39
CA HIS A 58 6.96 2.11 9.79
C HIS A 58 6.96 2.43 8.29
N VAL A 59 6.07 1.76 7.56
CA VAL A 59 5.90 1.99 6.12
C VAL A 59 4.45 2.35 5.85
N ILE A 60 4.25 3.43 5.10
CA ILE A 60 2.96 3.78 4.52
C ILE A 60 3.07 3.63 3.02
N TRP A 61 2.22 2.79 2.42
CA TRP A 61 2.07 2.75 0.97
C TRP A 61 0.91 3.62 0.54
N ILE A 62 1.17 4.53 -0.39
CA ILE A 62 0.16 5.34 -1.07
C ILE A 62 0.01 4.76 -2.48
N ALA A 63 -1.11 4.10 -2.73
CA ALA A 63 -1.38 3.38 -3.96
C ALA A 63 -2.51 4.06 -4.75
N THR A 64 -2.19 4.66 -5.88
CA THR A 64 -3.12 5.46 -6.69
C THR A 64 -3.67 4.65 -7.85
N ASN A 65 -4.99 4.65 -8.03
CA ASN A 65 -5.62 4.15 -9.24
C ASN A 65 -5.33 5.14 -10.37
N GLY A 66 -4.62 4.70 -11.41
CA GLY A 66 -4.27 5.54 -12.56
C GLY A 66 -5.48 6.28 -13.13
N ARG A 67 -5.22 7.43 -13.77
CA ARG A 67 -6.25 8.19 -14.46
C ARG A 67 -6.72 7.46 -15.71
#